data_AF-A0A1Q6RQR8-F1
#
_entry.id   AF-A0A1Q6RQR8-F1
#
_cell.length_a   1.000
_cell.length_b   1.000
_cell.length_c   1.000
_cell.angle_alpha   90.00
_cell.angle_beta   90.00
_cell.angle_gamma   90.00
#
_symmetry.space_group_name_H-M   'P 1'
#
loop_
_entity.id
_entity.type
_entity.pdbx_description
1 polymer ?
#
loop_
_entity_poly.entity_id
_entity_poly.type
_entity_poly.pdbx_seq_one_letter_code
_entity_poly.pdbx_strand_id
1 'polypeptide(L)'
;MNEPIVSPWLIYWIGRLDIIQGGCSIVGFLLTGVTIFIGIIKLVDNDYYSDTANKRFWSSLKKLVCVTLIFDALASFIPTRDEAIAMYVARWITPANIEATGELADKAVDKLIEKIVKASKAIKE
;
A
#
# COMPACT_ATOMS: atom_id res chain seq x y z
N MET A 1 8.60 14.14 26.19
CA MET A 1 8.32 13.76 24.79
C MET A 1 7.39 12.56 24.85
N ASN A 2 6.08 12.77 24.72
CA ASN A 2 5.07 11.71 24.93
C ASN A 2 4.37 11.32 23.62
N GLU A 3 4.86 11.81 22.48
CA GLU A 3 4.28 11.46 21.19
C GLU A 3 4.83 10.12 20.71
N PRO A 4 3.98 9.24 20.18
CA PRO A 4 4.42 7.96 19.66
C PRO A 4 5.31 8.18 18.43
N ILE A 5 6.41 7.42 18.37
CA ILE A 5 7.39 7.46 17.27
C ILE A 5 6.71 7.18 15.91
N VAL A 6 5.69 6.32 15.92
CA VAL A 6 4.85 6.02 14.76
C VAL A 6 3.45 6.57 15.00
N SER A 7 2.92 7.34 14.05
CA SER A 7 1.56 7.91 14.14
C SER A 7 0.50 6.80 14.17
N PRO A 8 -0.42 6.78 15.16
CA PRO A 8 -1.52 5.81 15.22
C PRO A 8 -2.43 5.87 13.98
N TRP A 9 -2.62 7.07 13.42
CA TRP A 9 -3.40 7.26 12.20
C TRP A 9 -2.76 6.59 10.99
N LEU A 10 -1.43 6.56 10.92
CA LEU A 10 -0.71 5.89 9.83
C LEU A 10 -0.99 4.38 9.87
N ILE A 11 -0.91 3.77 11.05
CA ILE A 11 -1.21 2.34 11.24
C ILE A 11 -2.67 2.04 10.89
N TYR A 12 -3.60 2.92 11.31
CA TYR A 12 -5.02 2.79 10.97
C TYR A 12 -5.26 2.77 9.45
N TRP A 13 -4.69 3.72 8.71
CA TRP A 13 -4.86 3.80 7.26
C TRP A 13 -4.20 2.65 6.52
N ILE A 14 -2.99 2.24 6.92
CA ILE A 14 -2.28 1.09 6.36
C ILE A 14 -3.10 -0.19 6.50
N GLY A 15 -3.77 -0.40 7.63
CA GLY A 15 -4.64 -1.57 7.84
C GLY A 15 -5.89 -1.59 6.95
N ARG A 16 -6.28 -0.47 6.33
CA ARG A 16 -7.42 -0.39 5.41
C ARG A 16 -7.05 -0.57 3.95
N LEU A 17 -5.76 -0.49 3.60
CA LEU A 17 -5.29 -0.56 2.22
C LEU A 17 -5.71 -1.86 1.52
N ASP A 18 -5.58 -3.01 2.19
CA ASP A 18 -5.97 -4.30 1.61
C ASP A 18 -7.45 -4.36 1.22
N ILE A 19 -8.32 -3.80 2.07
CA ILE A 19 -9.77 -3.76 1.81
C ILE A 19 -10.07 -2.82 0.63
N ILE A 20 -9.39 -1.67 0.58
CA ILE A 20 -9.57 -0.69 -0.50
C ILE A 20 -9.06 -1.26 -1.82
N GLN A 21 -7.85 -1.82 -1.83
CA GLN A 21 -7.24 -2.42 -3.01
C GLN A 21 -8.05 -3.62 -3.50
N GLY A 22 -8.45 -4.52 -2.61
CA GLY A 22 -9.29 -5.67 -2.94
C GLY A 22 -10.66 -5.23 -3.48
N GLY A 23 -11.29 -4.25 -2.85
CA GLY A 23 -12.55 -3.66 -3.32
C GLY A 23 -12.42 -3.03 -4.71
N CYS A 24 -11.39 -2.21 -4.93
CA CYS A 24 -11.09 -1.63 -6.24
C CYS A 24 -10.82 -2.70 -7.29
N SER A 25 -10.09 -3.77 -6.94
CA SER A 25 -9.78 -4.87 -7.85
C SER A 25 -11.03 -5.63 -8.28
N ILE A 26 -11.92 -5.95 -7.33
CA ILE A 26 -13.18 -6.66 -7.62
C ILE A 26 -14.09 -5.78 -8.50
N VAL A 27 -14.26 -4.50 -8.14
CA VAL A 27 -15.08 -3.57 -8.91
C VAL A 27 -14.49 -3.37 -10.31
N GLY A 28 -13.17 -3.14 -10.42
CA GLY A 28 -12.46 -3.00 -11.68
C GLY A 28 -12.65 -4.21 -12.59
N PHE A 29 -12.45 -5.42 -12.06
CA PHE A 29 -12.63 -6.66 -12.80
C PHE A 29 -14.06 -6.85 -13.33
N LEU A 30 -15.07 -6.59 -12.50
CA LEU A 30 -16.48 -6.65 -12.92
C LEU A 30 -16.78 -5.62 -14.01
N LEU A 31 -16.30 -4.40 -13.84
CA LEU A 31 -16.54 -3.30 -14.77
C LEU A 31 -15.87 -3.56 -16.13
N THR A 32 -14.66 -4.11 -16.11
CA THR A 32 -13.93 -4.54 -17.30
C THR A 32 -14.65 -5.69 -18.01
N GLY A 33 -15.14 -6.69 -17.27
CA GLY A 33 -15.96 -7.78 -17.83
C GLY A 33 -17.23 -7.28 -18.53
N VAL A 34 -17.97 -6.36 -17.89
CA VAL A 34 -19.18 -5.74 -18.49
C VAL A 34 -18.82 -4.95 -19.74
N THR A 35 -17.73 -4.19 -19.71
CA THR A 35 -17.28 -3.37 -20.85
C THR A 35 -16.91 -4.23 -22.06
N ILE A 36 -16.18 -5.32 -21.84
CA ILE A 36 -15.82 -6.29 -22.88
C ILE A 36 -17.08 -6.95 -23.43
N PHE A 37 -17.99 -7.41 -22.58
CA PHE A 37 -19.21 -8.09 -23.00
C PHE A 37 -20.11 -7.20 -23.87
N ILE A 38 -20.32 -5.95 -23.45
CA ILE A 38 -21.04 -4.93 -24.21
C ILE A 38 -20.35 -4.64 -25.55
N GLY A 39 -19.02 -4.57 -25.55
CA GLY A 39 -18.21 -4.40 -26.76
C GLY A 39 -18.39 -5.55 -27.75
N ILE A 40 -18.32 -6.80 -27.28
CA ILE A 40 -18.50 -8.00 -28.11
C ILE A 40 -19.91 -8.04 -28.69
N ILE A 41 -20.95 -7.82 -27.87
CA ILE A 41 -22.34 -7.75 -28.36
C ILE A 41 -22.42 -6.77 -29.52
N LYS A 42 -21.83 -5.57 -29.39
CA LYS A 42 -21.87 -4.60 -30.49
C LYS A 42 -21.00 -4.89 -31.70
N LEU A 43 -19.96 -5.71 -31.57
CA LEU A 43 -19.19 -6.18 -32.71
C LEU A 43 -19.90 -7.30 -33.48
N VAL A 44 -20.66 -8.16 -32.78
CA VAL A 44 -21.41 -9.27 -33.38
C VAL A 44 -22.74 -8.79 -33.97
N ASP A 45 -23.36 -7.81 -33.35
CA ASP A 45 -24.60 -7.14 -33.80
C ASP A 45 -24.28 -6.22 -34.99
N ASN A 46 -24.02 -6.84 -36.13
CA ASN A 46 -23.54 -6.23 -37.38
C ASN A 46 -24.65 -5.52 -38.15
N ASP A 47 -25.48 -4.68 -37.51
CA ASP A 47 -26.63 -4.08 -38.21
C ASP A 47 -27.09 -2.67 -37.75
N TYR A 48 -27.21 -1.82 -38.78
CA TYR A 48 -28.37 -0.99 -39.16
C TYR A 48 -28.99 0.02 -38.17
N TYR A 49 -28.32 0.41 -37.09
CA TYR A 49 -28.78 1.56 -36.29
C TYR A 49 -28.42 2.90 -36.95
N SER A 50 -29.29 3.91 -36.79
CA SER A 50 -29.01 5.27 -37.27
C SER A 50 -27.66 5.77 -36.74
N ASP A 51 -26.93 6.53 -37.57
CA ASP A 51 -25.58 7.03 -37.26
C ASP A 51 -25.51 7.75 -35.90
N THR A 52 -26.61 8.39 -35.49
CA THR A 52 -26.76 9.05 -34.18
C THR A 52 -26.79 8.08 -32.99
N ALA A 53 -27.46 6.92 -33.10
CA ALA A 53 -27.52 5.92 -32.03
C ALA A 53 -26.17 5.22 -31.84
N ASN A 54 -25.49 4.89 -32.94
CA ASN A 54 -24.16 4.29 -32.93
C ASN A 54 -23.13 5.27 -32.31
N LYS A 55 -23.14 6.54 -32.73
CA LYS A 55 -22.27 7.58 -32.16
C LYS A 55 -22.48 7.77 -30.65
N ARG A 56 -23.73 7.73 -30.18
CA ARG A 56 -24.06 7.83 -28.75
C ARG A 56 -23.54 6.61 -27.98
N PHE A 57 -23.70 5.41 -28.51
CA PHE A 57 -23.18 4.19 -27.90
C PHE A 57 -21.66 4.23 -27.74
N TRP A 58 -20.92 4.54 -28.80
CA TRP A 58 -19.46 4.64 -28.75
C TRP A 58 -18.97 5.73 -27.80
N SER A 59 -19.69 6.84 -27.68
CA SER A 59 -19.40 7.88 -26.68
C SER A 59 -19.56 7.37 -25.25
N SER A 60 -20.63 6.62 -24.96
CA SER A 60 -20.86 5.99 -23.66
C SER A 60 -19.83 4.90 -23.36
N LEU A 61 -19.48 4.06 -24.34
CA LEU A 61 -18.50 3.00 -24.19
C LEU A 61 -17.11 3.57 -23.89
N LYS A 62 -16.69 4.64 -24.57
CA LYS A 62 -15.43 5.34 -24.27
C LYS A 62 -15.39 5.86 -22.83
N LYS A 63 -16.49 6.45 -22.34
CA LYS A 63 -16.57 6.90 -20.94
C LYS A 63 -16.46 5.73 -19.96
N LEU A 64 -17.15 4.61 -20.26
CA LEU A 64 -17.08 3.40 -19.45
C LEU A 64 -15.64 2.86 -19.39
N VAL A 65 -14.96 2.76 -20.53
CA VAL A 65 -13.55 2.36 -20.63
C VAL A 65 -12.63 3.29 -19.83
N CYS A 66 -12.87 4.61 -19.84
CA CYS A 66 -12.09 5.52 -19.00
C CYS A 66 -12.31 5.24 -17.51
N VAL A 67 -13.55 4.96 -17.09
CA VAL A 67 -13.86 4.65 -15.70
C VAL A 67 -13.23 3.32 -15.27
N THR A 68 -13.30 2.27 -16.10
CA THR A 68 -12.65 0.97 -15.80
C THR A 68 -11.16 1.14 -15.60
N LEU A 69 -10.49 1.86 -16.51
CA LEU A 69 -9.06 2.11 -16.43
C LEU A 69 -8.66 2.86 -15.14
N ILE A 70 -9.48 3.78 -14.65
CA ILE A 70 -9.23 4.46 -13.37
C ILE A 70 -9.28 3.47 -12.20
N PHE A 71 -10.29 2.59 -12.16
CA PHE A 71 -10.40 1.58 -11.09
C PHE A 71 -9.27 0.55 -11.14
N ASP A 72 -8.90 0.09 -12.32
CA ASP A 72 -7.80 -0.86 -12.52
C ASP A 72 -6.44 -0.23 -12.15
N ALA A 73 -6.25 1.04 -12.50
CA ALA A 73 -5.07 1.80 -12.08
C ALA A 73 -5.04 1.95 -10.54
N LEU A 74 -6.15 2.35 -9.92
CA LEU A 74 -6.23 2.46 -8.45
C LEU A 74 -5.93 1.11 -7.78
N ALA A 75 -6.46 0.00 -8.29
CA ALA A 75 -6.16 -1.34 -7.80
C ALA A 75 -4.66 -1.72 -7.92
N SER A 76 -4.02 -1.28 -9.00
CA SER A 76 -2.61 -1.61 -9.30
C SER A 76 -1.61 -0.72 -8.57
N PHE A 77 -1.95 0.55 -8.32
CA PHE A 77 -1.05 1.52 -7.69
C PHE A 77 -1.20 1.59 -6.17
N ILE A 78 -2.33 1.14 -5.61
CA ILE A 78 -2.50 1.09 -4.15
C ILE A 78 -1.67 -0.09 -3.62
N PRO A 79 -0.67 0.15 -2.77
CA PRO A 79 0.11 -0.93 -2.18
C PRO A 79 -0.72 -1.71 -1.17
N THR A 80 -0.40 -2.98 -1.02
CA THR A 80 -0.91 -3.81 0.08
C THR A 80 -0.40 -3.30 1.43
N ARG A 81 -1.04 -3.74 2.52
CA ARG A 81 -0.61 -3.45 3.89
C ARG A 81 0.86 -3.81 4.11
N ASP A 82 1.28 -4.99 3.66
CA ASP A 82 2.64 -5.48 3.87
C ASP A 82 3.65 -4.67 3.08
N GLU A 83 3.33 -4.29 1.83
CA GLU A 83 4.16 -3.39 1.02
C GLU A 83 4.26 -1.99 1.66
N ALA A 84 3.15 -1.45 2.17
CA ALA A 84 3.14 -0.15 2.84
C ALA A 84 3.97 -0.15 4.13
N ILE A 85 3.91 -1.23 4.91
CA ILE A 85 4.74 -1.43 6.10
C ILE A 85 6.22 -1.58 5.71
N ALA A 86 6.53 -2.39 4.70
CA ALA A 86 7.90 -2.58 4.22
C ALA A 86 8.51 -1.27 3.74
N MET A 87 7.76 -0.48 2.95
CA MET A 87 8.19 0.85 2.52
C MET A 87 8.40 1.80 3.70
N TYR A 88 7.53 1.75 4.72
CA TYR A 88 7.69 2.57 5.91
C TYR A 88 8.96 2.19 6.70
N VAL A 89 9.18 0.91 6.95
CA VAL A 89 10.35 0.40 7.69
C VAL A 89 11.65 0.67 6.92
N ALA A 90 11.65 0.50 5.60
CA ALA A 90 12.83 0.73 4.76
C ALA A 90 13.38 2.17 4.90
N ARG A 91 12.52 3.16 5.18
CA ARG A 91 12.96 4.56 5.41
C ARG A 91 13.82 4.72 6.67
N TRP A 92 13.69 3.80 7.62
CA TRP A 92 14.45 3.82 8.87
C TRP A 92 15.75 3.02 8.78
N ILE A 93 15.90 2.16 7.77
CA ILE A 93 17.12 1.37 7.54
C ILE A 93 18.13 2.22 6.76
N THR A 94 18.74 3.18 7.45
CA THR A 94 19.84 4.02 6.93
C THR A 94 21.14 3.71 7.67
N PRO A 95 22.34 3.91 7.06
CA PRO A 95 23.61 3.69 7.74
C PRO A 95 23.71 4.43 9.07
N ALA A 96 23.27 5.70 9.11
CA ALA A 96 23.26 6.51 10.32
C ALA A 96 22.38 5.93 11.44
N ASN A 97 21.18 5.42 11.11
CA ASN A 97 20.31 4.80 12.11
C ASN A 97 20.85 3.45 12.59
N ILE A 98 21.52 2.70 11.71
CA ILE A 98 22.17 1.44 12.06
C ILE A 98 23.36 1.71 13.00
N GLU A 99 24.22 2.67 12.67
CA GLU A 99 25.36 3.09 13.51
C GLU A 99 24.89 3.60 14.88
N ALA A 100 23.89 4.48 14.90
CA ALA A 100 23.31 4.97 16.16
C ALA A 100 22.73 3.84 17.01
N THR A 101 22.09 2.84 16.38
CA THR A 101 21.59 1.64 17.09
C THR A 101 22.75 0.79 17.62
N GLY A 102 23.83 0.64 16.87
CA GLY A 102 25.06 -0.04 17.29
C GLY A 102 25.70 0.63 18.51
N GLU A 103 25.89 1.96 18.47
CA GLU A 103 26.41 2.71 19.61
C GLU A 103 25.54 2.59 20.87
N LEU A 104 24.22 2.57 20.70
CA LEU A 104 23.29 2.37 21.83
C LEU A 104 23.43 0.97 22.43
N ALA A 105 23.63 -0.06 21.59
CA ALA A 105 23.89 -1.42 22.05
C ALA A 105 25.21 -1.52 22.81
N ASP A 106 26.29 -0.94 22.27
CA ASP A 106 27.61 -0.92 22.91
C ASP A 106 27.56 -0.22 24.28
N LYS A 107 26.94 0.96 24.34
CA LYS A 107 26.72 1.69 25.61
C LYS A 107 25.90 0.88 26.62
N ALA A 108 24.93 0.10 26.17
CA ALA A 108 24.14 -0.76 27.06
C ALA A 108 24.99 -1.91 27.63
N VAL A 109 25.83 -2.53 26.80
CA VAL A 109 26.77 -3.60 27.21
C VAL A 109 27.80 -3.06 28.20
N ASP A 110 28.42 -1.91 27.90
CA ASP A 110 29.40 -1.27 28.79
C ASP A 110 28.81 -0.99 30.17
N LYS A 111 27.58 -0.47 30.22
CA LYS A 111 26.87 -0.17 31.46
C LYS A 111 26.53 -1.42 32.27
N LEU A 112 26.32 -2.56 31.61
CA LEU A 112 26.14 -3.85 32.28
C LEU A 112 27.45 -4.35 32.88
N ILE A 113 28.56 -4.30 32.12
CA ILE A 113 29.88 -4.68 32.59
C ILE A 113 30.30 -3.84 33.79
N GLU A 114 30.09 -2.52 33.73
CA GLU A 114 30.44 -1.59 34.81
C GLU A 114 29.67 -1.92 36.10
N LYS A 115 28.38 -2.26 36.00
CA LYS A 115 27.57 -2.70 37.14
C LYS A 115 28.07 -4.03 37.72
N ILE A 116 28.45 -5.00 36.88
CA ILE A 116 29.00 -6.29 37.32
C ILE A 116 30.32 -6.09 38.06
N VAL A 117 31.22 -5.28 37.51
CA VAL A 117 32.52 -4.98 38.14
C VAL A 117 32.32 -4.27 39.48
N LYS A 118 31.40 -3.31 39.55
CA LYS A 118 31.08 -2.60 40.79
C LYS A 118 30.51 -3.54 41.85
N ALA A 119 29.58 -4.44 41.48
CA ALA A 119 29.03 -5.45 42.38
C ALA A 119 30.10 -6.45 42.85
N SER A 120 30.98 -6.90 41.95
CA SER A 120 32.08 -7.82 42.29
C SER A 120 33.08 -7.22 43.28
N LYS A 121 33.40 -5.93 43.16
CA LYS A 121 34.28 -5.25 44.12
C LYS A 121 33.62 -5.15 45.50
N ALA A 122 32.32 -4.83 45.56
CA ALA A 122 31.57 -4.73 46.81
C ALA A 122 31.38 -6.06 47.57
N ILE A 123 31.61 -7.21 46.93
CA ILE A 123 31.57 -8.55 47.58
C ILE A 123 32.95 -8.95 48.15
N LYS A 124 34.03 -8.32 47.66
CA LYS A 124 35.40 -8.59 48.10
C LYS A 124 35.84 -7.72 49.30
N GLU A 125 35.08 -6.68 49.62
CA GLU A 125 35.16 -5.89 50.86
C GLU A 125 34.20 -6.45 51.91
#